data_AF-A0A2B3U453-F1
#
_entry.id   AF-A0A2B3U453-F1
#
_cell.length_a   1.000
_cell.length_b   1.000
_cell.length_c   1.000
_cell.angle_alpha   90.00
_cell.angle_beta   90.00
_cell.angle_gamma   90.00
#
_symmetry.space_group_name_H-M   'P 1'
#
loop_
_entity.id
_entity.type
_entity.pdbx_description
1 polymer ?
#
loop_
_entity_poly.entity_id
_entity_poly.type
_entity_poly.pdbx_seq_one_letter_code
_entity_poly.pdbx_strand_id
1 'polypeptide(L)'
;MDKKLEEIIVKSFFTKRLQDRVLFELSSTKKRKDAIGRLCHNYRTTLREEYMIEIPKPNSCPIDIGRLLKKHGAGDSCYAISWDTKIDGKTLPLLDALEAAVGMGMPSILYSITNQVAYFEAEQETLPSPRFILKRTY
;
A
#
# COMPACT_ATOMS: atom_id res chain seq x y z
N MET A 1 9.52 -12.07 -0.17
CA MET A 1 8.52 -11.58 -1.12
C MET A 1 7.64 -12.74 -1.54
N ASP A 2 6.35 -12.66 -1.24
CA ASP A 2 5.36 -13.64 -1.68
C ASP A 2 4.76 -13.17 -3.00
N LYS A 3 5.12 -13.85 -4.09
CA LYS A 3 4.67 -13.52 -5.45
C LYS A 3 3.16 -13.64 -5.62
N LYS A 4 2.49 -14.53 -4.87
CA LYS A 4 1.03 -14.71 -4.96
C LYS A 4 0.30 -13.55 -4.30
N LEU A 5 0.77 -13.10 -3.14
CA LEU A 5 0.22 -11.90 -2.49
C LEU A 5 0.46 -10.65 -3.34
N GLU A 6 1.65 -10.48 -3.92
CA GLU A 6 1.94 -9.38 -4.84
C GLU A 6 1.06 -9.42 -6.10
N GLU A 7 0.83 -10.60 -6.68
CA GLU A 7 -0.11 -10.79 -7.78
C GLU A 7 -1.53 -10.37 -7.44
N ILE A 8 -2.03 -10.75 -6.25
CA ILE A 8 -3.36 -10.34 -5.76
C ILE A 8 -3.43 -8.82 -5.59
N ILE A 9 -2.43 -8.20 -4.94
CA ILE A 9 -2.38 -6.74 -4.70
C ILE A 9 -2.40 -5.98 -6.04
N VAL A 10 -1.54 -6.38 -6.98
CA VAL A 10 -1.45 -5.72 -8.29
C VAL A 10 -2.73 -5.92 -9.10
N LYS A 11 -3.27 -7.13 -9.16
CA LYS A 11 -4.51 -7.40 -9.91
C LYS A 11 -5.73 -6.68 -9.33
N SER A 12 -5.79 -6.51 -8.01
CA SER A 12 -6.88 -5.81 -7.32
C SER A 12 -6.81 -4.29 -7.47
N PHE A 13 -5.65 -3.66 -7.21
CA PHE A 13 -5.58 -2.20 -7.05
C PHE A 13 -4.88 -1.43 -8.16
N PHE A 14 -4.05 -2.07 -8.98
CA PHE A 14 -3.34 -1.36 -10.05
C PHE A 14 -4.17 -1.30 -11.33
N THR A 15 -3.99 -0.25 -12.12
CA THR A 15 -4.68 -0.08 -13.42
C THR A 15 -4.27 -1.18 -14.39
N LYS A 16 -5.22 -1.74 -15.14
CA LYS A 16 -5.00 -2.94 -16.00
C LYS A 16 -3.75 -2.84 -16.89
N ARG A 17 -3.51 -1.65 -17.48
CA ARG A 17 -2.37 -1.37 -18.37
C ARG A 17 -0.99 -1.57 -17.72
N LEU A 18 -0.90 -1.48 -16.40
CA LEU A 18 0.36 -1.54 -15.66
C LEU A 18 0.58 -2.86 -14.92
N GLN A 19 -0.42 -3.75 -14.84
CA GLN A 19 -0.37 -4.94 -13.98
C GLN A 19 0.82 -5.85 -14.34
N ASP A 20 0.97 -6.27 -15.60
CA ASP A 20 2.05 -7.15 -16.03
C ASP A 20 3.44 -6.51 -15.84
N ARG A 21 3.54 -5.20 -16.10
CA ARG A 21 4.79 -4.46 -15.94
C ARG A 21 5.20 -4.33 -14.47
N VAL A 22 4.26 -4.01 -13.59
CA VAL A 22 4.49 -3.91 -12.15
C VAL A 22 4.84 -5.28 -11.57
N LEU A 23 4.19 -6.36 -11.99
CA LEU A 23 4.54 -7.72 -11.56
C LEU A 23 5.96 -8.11 -11.98
N PHE A 24 6.34 -7.80 -13.23
CA PHE A 24 7.71 -8.00 -13.70
C PHE A 24 8.72 -7.19 -12.89
N GLU A 25 8.46 -5.91 -12.63
CA GLU A 25 9.33 -5.02 -11.85
C GLU A 25 9.44 -5.47 -10.37
N LEU A 26 8.33 -5.79 -9.70
CA LEU A 26 8.31 -6.32 -8.32
C LEU A 26 9.04 -7.67 -8.17
N SER A 27 8.98 -8.52 -9.20
CA SER A 27 9.62 -9.85 -9.19
C SER A 27 11.15 -9.82 -9.18
N SER A 28 11.76 -8.65 -9.43
CA SER A 28 13.20 -8.45 -9.45
C SER A 28 13.64 -7.50 -8.35
N THR A 29 14.50 -7.95 -7.44
CA THR A 29 15.08 -7.11 -6.37
C THR A 29 15.76 -5.84 -6.89
N LYS A 30 16.28 -5.85 -8.13
CA LYS A 30 16.87 -4.68 -8.79
C LYS A 30 15.84 -3.67 -9.30
N LYS A 31 14.69 -4.14 -9.81
CA LYS A 31 13.63 -3.31 -10.43
C LYS A 31 12.45 -3.01 -9.50
N ARG A 32 12.42 -3.60 -8.32
CA ARG A 32 11.35 -3.41 -7.34
C ARG A 32 11.15 -1.94 -6.96
N LYS A 33 12.25 -1.18 -6.85
CA LYS A 33 12.20 0.27 -6.65
C LYS A 33 11.57 1.02 -7.83
N ASP A 34 11.72 0.52 -9.06
CA ASP A 34 11.07 1.11 -10.24
C ASP A 34 9.54 0.97 -10.13
N ALA A 35 9.04 -0.18 -9.66
CA ALA A 35 7.61 -0.40 -9.42
C ALA A 35 7.07 0.51 -8.29
N ILE A 36 7.77 0.55 -7.15
CA ILE A 36 7.33 1.33 -5.98
C ILE A 36 7.43 2.84 -6.29
N GLY A 37 8.43 3.30 -7.02
CA GLY A 37 8.60 4.69 -7.46
C GLY A 37 7.48 5.20 -8.39
N ARG A 38 6.66 4.32 -8.97
CA ARG A 38 5.42 4.74 -9.68
C ARG A 38 4.39 5.33 -8.72
N LEU A 39 4.42 4.92 -7.45
CA LEU A 39 3.52 5.36 -6.40
C LEU A 39 3.94 6.69 -5.75
N CYS A 40 5.11 7.25 -6.13
CA CYS A 40 5.54 8.59 -5.76
C CYS A 40 4.60 9.66 -6.36
N HIS A 41 4.88 10.12 -7.59
CA HIS A 41 4.07 11.17 -8.24
C HIS A 41 2.91 10.65 -9.10
N ASN A 42 2.93 9.35 -9.48
CA ASN A 42 1.98 8.78 -10.45
C ASN A 42 0.95 7.84 -9.83
N TYR A 43 0.71 7.89 -8.51
CA TYR A 43 -0.18 6.95 -7.83
C TYR A 43 -1.61 6.96 -8.40
N ARG A 44 -2.16 8.12 -8.79
CA ARG A 44 -3.52 8.23 -9.39
C ARG A 44 -3.66 7.58 -10.76
N THR A 45 -2.57 7.41 -11.51
CA THR A 45 -2.59 6.70 -12.82
C THR A 45 -2.06 5.27 -12.71
N THR A 46 -1.42 4.94 -11.58
CA THR A 46 -0.85 3.63 -11.25
C THR A 46 -1.87 2.74 -10.54
N LEU A 47 -2.54 3.30 -9.53
CA LEU A 47 -3.65 2.69 -8.80
C LEU A 47 -4.99 3.07 -9.43
N ARG A 48 -6.00 2.28 -9.11
CA ARG A 48 -7.40 2.49 -9.46
C ARG A 48 -8.04 3.47 -8.49
N GLU A 49 -8.22 4.71 -8.92
CA GLU A 49 -8.82 5.78 -8.12
C GLU A 49 -10.22 5.39 -7.63
N GLU A 50 -10.97 4.54 -8.35
CA GLU A 50 -12.27 4.01 -7.93
C GLU A 50 -12.23 3.12 -6.68
N TYR A 51 -11.06 2.64 -6.27
CA TYR A 51 -10.85 1.85 -5.05
C TYR A 51 -10.09 2.62 -3.96
N MET A 52 -9.79 3.90 -4.16
CA MET A 52 -9.07 4.76 -3.21
C MET A 52 -10.05 5.56 -2.35
N ILE A 53 -10.07 5.29 -1.05
CA ILE A 53 -10.84 6.04 -0.06
C ILE A 53 -9.86 6.90 0.75
N GLU A 54 -9.93 8.23 0.64
CA GLU A 54 -9.04 9.13 1.39
C GLU A 54 -9.28 9.03 2.91
N ILE A 55 -8.20 8.97 3.69
CA ILE A 55 -8.24 8.97 5.15
C ILE A 55 -8.20 10.43 5.63
N PRO A 56 -9.31 10.95 6.19
CA PRO A 56 -9.41 12.36 6.59
C PRO A 56 -8.43 12.70 7.70
N LYS A 57 -7.98 13.96 7.73
CA LYS A 57 -7.09 14.47 8.79
C LYS A 57 -7.88 14.65 10.10
N PRO A 58 -7.27 14.40 11.28
CA PRO A 58 -5.88 13.99 11.49
C PRO A 58 -5.66 12.50 11.19
N ASN A 59 -4.61 12.21 10.40
CA ASN A 59 -4.27 10.87 9.92
C ASN A 59 -2.80 10.50 10.21
N SER A 60 -2.23 11.03 11.30
CA SER A 60 -0.83 10.82 11.71
C SER A 60 -0.64 9.70 12.74
N CYS A 61 -1.72 9.12 13.28
CA CYS A 61 -1.67 8.10 14.33
C CYS A 61 -1.76 6.69 13.73
N PRO A 62 -0.70 5.83 13.84
CA PRO A 62 -0.73 4.45 13.35
C PRO A 62 -1.86 3.62 13.98
N ILE A 63 -2.13 3.81 15.27
CA ILE A 63 -3.18 3.09 16.00
C ILE A 63 -4.57 3.40 15.44
N ASP A 64 -4.86 4.67 15.13
CA ASP A 64 -6.17 5.08 14.63
C ASP A 64 -6.38 4.70 13.16
N ILE A 65 -5.32 4.74 12.34
CA ILE A 65 -5.34 4.13 11.00
C ILE A 65 -5.58 2.62 11.10
N GLY A 66 -4.91 1.92 12.01
CA GLY A 66 -5.11 0.48 12.25
C GLY A 66 -6.55 0.16 12.66
N ARG A 67 -7.14 0.93 13.58
CA ARG A 67 -8.56 0.84 13.95
C ARG A 67 -9.48 1.06 12.75
N LEU A 68 -9.19 2.05 11.90
CA LEU A 68 -9.97 2.35 10.71
C LEU A 68 -9.90 1.21 9.68
N LEU A 69 -8.71 0.69 9.39
CA LEU A 69 -8.51 -0.47 8.51
C LEU A 69 -9.28 -1.71 9.02
N LYS A 70 -9.25 -1.97 10.34
CA LYS A 70 -10.04 -3.05 10.95
C LYS A 70 -11.55 -2.85 10.78
N LYS A 71 -12.06 -1.62 10.94
CA LYS A 71 -13.47 -1.29 10.60
C LYS A 71 -13.80 -1.54 9.12
N HIS A 72 -12.84 -1.38 8.21
CA HIS A 72 -13.00 -1.68 6.79
C HIS A 72 -12.88 -3.18 6.46
N GLY A 73 -12.40 -4.01 7.39
CA GLY A 73 -12.32 -5.47 7.27
C GLY A 73 -10.91 -6.06 7.36
N ALA A 74 -9.87 -5.26 7.60
CA ALA A 74 -8.51 -5.76 7.75
C ALA A 74 -8.34 -6.63 9.01
N GLY A 75 -7.58 -7.72 8.89
CA GLY A 75 -7.13 -8.52 10.03
C GLY A 75 -5.85 -7.98 10.70
N ASP A 76 -5.33 -8.72 11.66
CA ASP A 76 -4.19 -8.32 12.51
C ASP A 76 -2.82 -8.38 11.82
N SER A 77 -2.73 -8.98 10.63
CA SER A 77 -1.48 -9.09 9.86
C SER A 77 -1.64 -8.54 8.45
N CYS A 78 -0.56 -7.98 7.90
CA CYS A 78 -0.51 -7.47 6.54
C CYS A 78 0.80 -7.85 5.83
N TYR A 79 0.75 -7.86 4.50
CA TYR A 79 1.91 -7.93 3.63
C TYR A 79 2.30 -6.52 3.15
N ALA A 80 3.56 -6.14 3.30
CA ALA A 80 4.05 -4.82 2.93
C ALA A 80 4.74 -4.81 1.55
N ILE A 81 4.36 -3.87 0.71
CA ILE A 81 5.14 -3.40 -0.46
C ILE A 81 5.52 -1.96 -0.13
N SER A 82 6.80 -1.70 0.16
CA SER A 82 7.23 -0.42 0.74
C SER A 82 8.61 -0.02 0.23
N TRP A 83 8.89 1.29 0.22
CA TRP A 83 10.24 1.79 -0.01
C TRP A 83 11.22 1.46 1.13
N ASP A 84 10.74 1.24 2.37
CA ASP A 84 11.58 0.79 3.48
C ASP A 84 11.86 -0.72 3.41
N THR A 85 13.14 -1.03 3.15
CA THR A 85 13.66 -2.39 3.06
C THR A 85 13.57 -3.19 4.37
N LYS A 86 13.28 -2.55 5.51
CA LYS A 86 13.00 -3.25 6.77
C LYS A 86 11.68 -4.00 6.73
N ILE A 87 10.63 -3.43 6.13
CA ILE A 87 9.29 -4.04 6.07
C ILE A 87 8.96 -4.62 4.68
N ASP A 88 9.57 -4.11 3.61
CA ASP A 88 9.25 -4.49 2.24
C ASP A 88 9.37 -6.00 1.96
N GLY A 89 8.33 -6.55 1.33
CA GLY A 89 8.26 -7.93 0.90
C GLY A 89 8.05 -8.95 2.01
N LYS A 90 7.61 -8.50 3.20
CA LYS A 90 7.37 -9.29 4.41
C LYS A 90 5.90 -9.26 4.83
N THR A 91 5.49 -10.31 5.54
CA THR A 91 4.25 -10.34 6.32
C THR A 91 4.60 -10.05 7.78
N LEU A 92 3.88 -9.12 8.41
CA LEU A 92 4.11 -8.66 9.77
C LEU A 92 2.79 -8.17 10.40
N PRO A 93 2.73 -7.94 11.73
CA PRO A 93 1.55 -7.37 12.36
C PRO A 93 1.18 -6.01 11.75
N LEU A 94 -0.12 -5.74 11.63
CA LEU A 94 -0.63 -4.53 10.98
C LEU A 94 -0.17 -3.26 11.71
N LEU A 95 -0.07 -3.30 13.03
CA LEU A 95 0.37 -2.14 13.81
C LEU A 95 1.85 -1.82 13.57
N ASP A 96 2.74 -2.80 13.72
CA ASP A 96 4.18 -2.68 13.45
C ASP A 96 4.46 -2.15 12.03
N ALA A 97 3.68 -2.60 11.04
CA ALA A 97 3.76 -2.13 9.66
C ALA A 97 3.35 -0.66 9.51
N LEU A 98 2.29 -0.24 10.21
CA LEU A 98 1.83 1.14 10.22
C LEU A 98 2.82 2.04 10.97
N GLU A 99 3.40 1.60 12.07
CA GLU A 99 4.42 2.36 12.81
C GLU A 99 5.68 2.60 11.97
N ALA A 100 6.04 1.66 11.08
CA ALA A 100 7.15 1.85 10.14
C ALA A 100 6.77 2.69 8.90
N ALA A 101 5.54 2.59 8.39
CA ALA A 101 5.14 3.27 7.15
C ALA A 101 4.58 4.69 7.35
N VAL A 102 3.85 4.94 8.45
CA VAL A 102 3.10 6.19 8.67
C VAL A 102 4.06 7.34 8.96
N GLY A 103 4.13 8.32 8.07
CA GLY A 103 5.01 9.47 8.22
C GLY A 103 6.44 9.23 7.73
N MET A 104 6.69 8.11 7.04
CA MET A 104 7.95 7.85 6.35
C MET A 104 8.19 8.82 5.18
N GLY A 105 7.14 9.47 4.67
CA GLY A 105 7.20 10.42 3.55
C GLY A 105 7.41 9.76 2.18
N MET A 106 7.41 8.43 2.12
CA MET A 106 7.74 7.59 0.96
C MET A 106 6.66 6.52 0.75
N PRO A 107 6.40 6.10 -0.49
CA PRO A 107 5.24 5.27 -0.79
C PRO A 107 5.28 3.88 -0.16
N SER A 108 4.15 3.50 0.45
CA SER A 108 3.97 2.19 1.10
C SER A 108 2.54 1.68 0.96
N ILE A 109 2.39 0.42 0.54
CA ILE A 109 1.13 -0.33 0.53
C ILE A 109 1.20 -1.43 1.59
N LEU A 110 0.27 -1.45 2.54
CA LEU A 110 0.15 -2.51 3.54
C LEU A 110 -1.16 -3.28 3.30
N TYR A 111 -1.05 -4.45 2.70
CA TYR A 111 -2.20 -5.26 2.28
C TYR A 111 -2.61 -6.24 3.38
N SER A 112 -3.82 -6.10 3.91
CA SER A 112 -4.40 -7.12 4.76
C SER A 112 -4.88 -8.30 3.91
N ILE A 113 -4.38 -9.49 4.26
CA ILE A 113 -4.69 -10.74 3.57
C ILE A 113 -6.18 -11.08 3.75
N THR A 114 -6.77 -10.66 4.87
CA THR A 114 -8.19 -10.76 5.17
C THR A 114 -8.97 -9.64 4.46
N ASN A 115 -9.97 -10.03 3.66
CA ASN A 115 -10.96 -9.14 3.03
C ASN A 115 -10.46 -8.12 1.98
N GLN A 116 -9.25 -8.29 1.43
CA GLN A 116 -8.71 -7.45 0.35
C GLN A 116 -8.76 -5.94 0.66
N VAL A 117 -8.35 -5.56 1.86
CA VAL A 117 -8.20 -4.15 2.28
C VAL A 117 -6.72 -3.83 2.36
N ALA A 118 -6.28 -2.70 1.82
CA ALA A 118 -4.92 -2.19 2.04
C ALA A 118 -4.92 -0.77 2.58
N TYR A 119 -3.85 -0.43 3.30
CA TYR A 119 -3.41 0.95 3.49
C TYR A 119 -2.53 1.37 2.33
N PHE A 120 -2.59 2.64 1.93
CA PHE A 120 -1.64 3.26 1.03
C PHE A 120 -1.24 4.67 1.53
N GLU A 121 0.05 4.89 1.73
CA GLU A 121 0.64 6.22 1.88
C GLU A 121 1.32 6.61 0.57
N ALA A 122 0.97 7.77 0.01
CA ALA A 122 1.70 8.37 -1.09
C ALA A 122 2.95 9.12 -0.59
N GLU A 123 3.83 9.50 -1.51
CA GLU A 123 5.00 10.33 -1.18
C GLU A 123 4.58 11.70 -0.63
N GLN A 124 5.44 12.28 0.22
CA GLN A 124 5.26 13.65 0.71
C GLN A 124 5.77 14.65 -0.33
N GLU A 125 4.86 15.47 -0.87
CA GLU A 125 5.22 16.64 -1.68
C GLU A 125 5.28 17.90 -0.78
N THR A 126 4.49 18.95 -1.08
CA THR A 126 4.48 20.21 -0.30
C THR A 126 3.51 20.22 0.88
N LEU A 127 2.63 19.21 0.97
CA LEU A 127 1.64 19.01 2.04
C LEU A 127 1.88 17.64 2.71
N PRO A 128 1.35 17.40 3.93
CA PRO A 128 1.40 16.09 4.56
C PRO A 128 0.85 15.01 3.63
N SER A 129 1.60 13.91 3.46
CA SER A 129 1.29 12.82 2.52
C SER A 129 -0.20 12.44 2.54
N PRO A 130 -0.87 12.38 1.37
CA PRO A 130 -2.23 11.87 1.32
C PRO A 130 -2.20 10.37 1.57
N ARG A 131 -3.15 9.92 2.40
CA ARG A 131 -3.24 8.55 2.93
C ARG A 131 -4.59 7.99 2.55
N PHE A 132 -4.61 6.74 2.10
CA PHE A 132 -5.78 6.11 1.52
C PHE A 132 -6.00 4.70 2.08
N ILE A 133 -7.25 4.28 2.12
CA ILE A 133 -7.64 2.88 2.20
C ILE A 133 -7.91 2.43 0.78
N LEU A 134 -7.19 1.41 0.33
CA LEU A 134 -7.51 0.71 -0.90
C LEU A 134 -8.50 -0.40 -0.56
N LYS A 135 -9.74 -0.29 -1.05
CA LYS A 135 -10.78 -1.30 -0.84
C LYS A 135 -11.54 -1.54 -2.13
N ARG A 136 -11.56 -2.79 -2.56
CA ARG A 136 -12.39 -3.24 -3.68
C ARG A 136 -13.79 -3.57 -3.18
N THR A 137 -14.77 -2.77 -3.57
CA THR A 137 -16.19 -3.12 -3.42
C THR A 137 -16.56 -4.11 -4.53
N TYR A 138 -17.33 -5.14 -4.18
CA TYR A 138 -17.88 -6.14 -5.10
C TYR A 138 -19.34 -5.81 -5.42
#